data_AF-A0AA88HNF5-F1
#
_entry.id   AF-A0AA88HNF5-F1
#
_cell.length_a   1.000
_cell.length_b   1.000
_cell.length_c   1.000
_cell.angle_alpha   90.00
_cell.angle_beta   90.00
_cell.angle_gamma   90.00
#
_symmetry.space_group_name_H-M   'P 1'
#
loop_
_entity.id
_entity.type
_entity.pdbx_description
1 polymer ?
#
loop_
_entity_poly.entity_id
_entity_poly.type
_entity_poly.pdbx_seq_one_letter_code
_entity_poly.pdbx_strand_id
1 'polypeptide(L)'
;MSSINPGNGGIKHGLRASDIEDSGDLLQIQCIPLYSLLLAVSLMKIDLFILDTEGVEFEILKTIPFEKVEIAVLMIEVYGKPEIERQKIHDFLYVEGYSFYQTFKGGMHPGDDIFIKEKYFKNSEYQVKSSKPSLRDIYRIITGQKDEDIDESDLETLISLSLPVLDV
;
A
#
# COMPACT_ATOMS: atom_id res chain seq x y z
N MET A 1 15.43 -47.93 -0.74
CA MET A 1 16.27 -46.72 -0.61
C MET A 1 16.13 -45.92 -1.90
N SER A 2 15.28 -44.90 -1.90
CA SER A 2 15.25 -43.88 -2.96
C SER A 2 15.15 -42.53 -2.29
N SER A 3 16.23 -41.75 -2.34
CA SER A 3 16.29 -40.38 -1.85
C SER A 3 15.43 -39.47 -2.71
N ILE A 4 14.58 -38.66 -2.09
CA ILE A 4 13.86 -37.57 -2.74
C ILE A 4 14.64 -36.28 -2.49
N ASN A 5 14.97 -35.58 -3.59
CA ASN A 5 15.61 -34.26 -3.62
C ASN A 5 14.63 -33.17 -3.14
N PRO A 6 15.01 -32.23 -2.26
CA PRO A 6 14.17 -31.09 -1.93
C PRO A 6 14.38 -30.00 -3.00
N GLY A 7 13.51 -29.98 -4.01
CA GLY A 7 13.47 -28.94 -5.03
C GLY A 7 12.43 -27.86 -4.68
N ASN A 8 12.90 -26.61 -4.68
CA ASN A 8 12.16 -25.36 -4.84
C ASN A 8 11.00 -25.03 -3.88
N GLY A 9 11.35 -24.39 -2.76
CA GLY A 9 10.41 -23.59 -1.96
C GLY A 9 10.06 -22.29 -2.68
N GLY A 10 8.97 -22.30 -3.45
CA GLY A 10 8.22 -21.10 -3.78
C GLY A 10 7.17 -20.86 -2.70
N ILE A 11 7.17 -19.68 -2.09
CA ILE A 11 6.14 -19.28 -1.12
C ILE A 11 4.80 -19.20 -1.87
N LYS A 12 3.81 -19.99 -1.41
CA LYS A 12 2.47 -20.04 -1.99
C LYS A 12 1.68 -18.81 -1.51
N HIS A 13 1.14 -18.05 -2.44
CA HIS A 13 0.19 -16.96 -2.19
C HIS A 13 -1.03 -17.49 -1.43
N GLY A 14 -1.26 -16.97 -0.23
CA GLY A 14 -2.40 -17.30 0.62
C GLY A 14 -2.40 -18.74 1.13
N LEU A 15 -2.10 -18.92 2.42
CA LEU A 15 -2.27 -20.20 3.10
C LEU A 15 -3.72 -20.69 2.92
N ARG A 16 -3.93 -21.72 2.10
CA ARG A 16 -5.17 -22.50 2.16
C ARG A 16 -5.08 -23.42 3.38
N ALA A 17 -6.17 -23.53 4.11
CA ALA A 17 -6.27 -24.43 5.27
C ALA A 17 -5.88 -25.89 4.95
N SER A 18 -5.97 -26.30 3.68
CA SER A 18 -5.57 -27.62 3.19
C SER A 18 -4.07 -27.81 2.97
N ASP A 19 -3.25 -26.76 3.05
CA ASP A 19 -1.80 -26.80 2.80
C ASP A 19 -0.94 -26.87 4.08
N ILE A 20 -1.55 -26.97 5.26
CA ILE A 20 -0.85 -26.84 6.55
C ILE A 20 -0.66 -28.23 7.18
N GLU A 21 0.55 -28.79 7.05
CA GLU A 21 1.02 -29.82 7.97
C GLU A 21 1.45 -29.16 9.29
N ASP A 22 0.54 -29.26 10.26
CA ASP A 22 0.68 -29.15 11.72
C ASP A 22 2.03 -28.63 12.26
N SER A 23 2.15 -27.31 12.45
CA SER A 23 3.26 -26.72 13.24
C SER A 23 2.99 -25.32 13.84
N GLY A 24 1.72 -24.92 13.96
CA GLY A 24 1.34 -23.70 14.69
C GLY A 24 -0.18 -23.60 14.87
N ASP A 25 -0.62 -23.19 16.07
CA ASP A 25 -2.04 -22.97 16.36
C ASP A 25 -2.58 -21.86 15.46
N LEU A 26 -3.42 -22.21 14.50
CA LEU A 26 -4.09 -21.23 13.64
C LEU A 26 -5.20 -20.55 14.44
N LEU A 27 -5.05 -19.25 14.66
CA LEU A 27 -6.11 -18.44 15.25
C LEU A 27 -7.10 -18.00 14.16
N GLN A 28 -8.33 -18.46 14.25
CA GLN A 28 -9.41 -17.91 13.44
C GLN A 28 -9.81 -16.54 13.98
N ILE A 29 -9.66 -15.50 13.16
CA ILE A 29 -10.08 -14.12 13.50
C ILE A 29 -11.23 -13.67 12.60
N GLN A 30 -12.06 -12.76 13.11
CA GLN A 30 -13.09 -12.09 12.32
C GLN A 30 -12.47 -10.93 11.54
N CYS A 31 -12.50 -11.00 10.22
CA CYS A 31 -12.17 -9.88 9.34
C CYS A 31 -13.45 -9.19 8.88
N ILE A 32 -13.45 -7.86 8.80
CA ILE A 32 -14.53 -7.06 8.21
C ILE A 32 -13.93 -6.12 7.15
N PRO A 33 -14.63 -5.84 6.04
CA PRO A 33 -14.12 -4.93 5.02
C PRO A 33 -13.90 -3.52 5.57
N LEU A 34 -12.80 -2.87 5.19
CA LEU A 34 -12.48 -1.49 5.57
C LEU A 34 -13.64 -0.53 5.33
N TYR A 35 -14.36 -0.69 4.21
CA TYR A 35 -15.51 0.15 3.88
C TYR A 35 -16.60 0.13 4.96
N SER A 36 -16.80 -0.99 5.66
CA SER A 36 -17.79 -1.08 6.73
C SER A 36 -17.40 -0.20 7.92
N LEU A 37 -16.10 -0.16 8.25
CA LEU A 37 -15.56 0.70 9.31
C LEU A 37 -15.68 2.16 8.92
N LEU A 38 -15.29 2.51 7.69
CA LEU A 38 -15.38 3.88 7.17
C LEU A 38 -16.82 4.41 7.17
N LEU A 39 -17.79 3.57 6.81
CA LEU A 39 -19.21 3.91 6.87
C LEU A 39 -19.67 4.22 8.29
N ALA A 40 -19.24 3.41 9.26
CA ALA A 40 -19.65 3.59 10.66
C ALA A 40 -19.19 4.94 11.24
N VAL A 41 -18.05 5.47 10.77
CA VAL A 41 -17.51 6.76 11.21
C VAL A 41 -17.77 7.91 10.24
N SER A 42 -18.54 7.69 9.16
CA SER A 42 -18.80 8.68 8.11
C SER A 42 -17.54 9.25 7.45
N LEU A 43 -16.47 8.47 7.35
CA LEU A 43 -15.17 8.87 6.77
C LEU A 43 -15.03 8.34 5.34
N MET A 44 -15.49 9.11 4.36
CA MET A 44 -15.44 8.70 2.93
C MET A 44 -14.29 9.34 2.15
N LYS A 45 -13.55 10.26 2.77
CA LYS A 45 -12.36 10.90 2.22
C LYS A 45 -11.17 10.60 3.11
N ILE A 46 -10.11 10.09 2.51
CA ILE A 46 -8.90 9.65 3.19
C ILE A 46 -7.72 10.27 2.45
N ASP A 47 -6.92 11.07 3.15
CA ASP A 47 -5.77 11.73 2.53
C ASP A 47 -4.62 10.73 2.31
N LEU A 48 -4.39 9.84 3.26
CA LEU A 48 -3.38 8.79 3.21
C LEU A 48 -3.93 7.45 3.71
N PHE A 49 -3.75 6.39 2.93
CA PHE A 49 -3.99 5.02 3.36
C PHE A 49 -2.75 4.16 3.10
N ILE A 50 -2.19 3.61 4.18
CA ILE A 50 -1.06 2.69 4.15
C ILE A 50 -1.62 1.27 4.30
N LEU A 51 -1.30 0.40 3.35
CA LEU A 51 -1.72 -0.99 3.34
C LEU A 51 -0.49 -1.89 3.43
N ASP A 52 -0.28 -2.42 4.62
CA ASP A 52 0.80 -3.32 4.96
C ASP A 52 0.20 -4.51 5.74
N THR A 53 0.05 -5.64 5.04
CA THR A 53 -0.64 -6.83 5.56
C THR A 53 0.13 -8.12 5.29
N GLU A 54 1.43 -8.00 4.99
CA GLU A 54 2.36 -9.11 4.83
C GLU A 54 1.90 -10.14 3.78
N GLY A 55 1.26 -9.69 2.69
CA GLY A 55 1.02 -10.50 1.49
C GLY A 55 -0.41 -10.71 1.02
N VAL A 56 -1.41 -10.01 1.57
CA VAL A 56 -2.82 -10.09 1.14
C VAL A 56 -3.39 -8.76 0.60
N GLU A 57 -2.51 -7.83 0.25
CA GLU A 57 -2.81 -6.45 -0.15
C GLU A 57 -3.78 -6.42 -1.34
N PHE A 58 -3.51 -7.21 -2.37
CA PHE A 58 -4.35 -7.24 -3.58
C PHE A 58 -5.78 -7.74 -3.28
N GLU A 59 -5.93 -8.71 -2.38
CA GLU A 59 -7.25 -9.20 -1.97
C GLU A 59 -8.02 -8.13 -1.19
N ILE A 60 -7.34 -7.37 -0.33
CA ILE A 60 -7.95 -6.25 0.41
C ILE A 60 -8.35 -5.12 -0.56
N LEU A 61 -7.48 -4.73 -1.49
CA LEU A 61 -7.76 -3.66 -2.46
C LEU A 61 -9.04 -3.92 -3.26
N LYS A 62 -9.28 -5.16 -3.68
CA LYS A 62 -10.53 -5.54 -4.39
C LYS A 62 -11.80 -5.39 -3.56
N THR A 63 -11.70 -5.29 -2.24
CA THR A 63 -12.86 -5.07 -1.36
C THR A 63 -13.22 -3.60 -1.17
N ILE A 64 -12.34 -2.68 -1.61
CA ILE A 64 -12.54 -1.24 -1.47
C ILE A 64 -13.43 -0.74 -2.61
N PRO A 65 -14.59 -0.12 -2.33
CA PRO A 65 -15.41 0.51 -3.36
C PRO A 65 -14.86 1.91 -3.66
N PHE A 66 -13.88 2.01 -4.56
CA PHE A 66 -13.20 3.26 -4.93
C PHE A 66 -14.11 4.31 -5.57
N GLU A 67 -15.34 3.93 -5.95
CA GLU A 67 -16.40 4.84 -6.39
C GLU A 67 -17.14 5.51 -5.22
N LYS A 68 -17.02 4.95 -4.00
CA LYS A 68 -17.68 5.45 -2.77
C LYS A 68 -16.69 6.00 -1.76
N VAL A 69 -15.46 5.51 -1.77
CA VAL A 69 -14.37 5.94 -0.90
C VAL A 69 -13.31 6.63 -1.74
N GLU A 70 -12.99 7.85 -1.35
CA GLU A 70 -12.00 8.68 -1.99
C GLU A 70 -10.71 8.63 -1.18
N ILE A 71 -9.68 8.01 -1.75
CA ILE A 71 -8.35 7.95 -1.13
C ILE A 71 -7.38 8.74 -2.01
N ALA A 72 -6.73 9.77 -1.47
CA ALA A 72 -5.85 10.64 -2.23
C ALA A 72 -4.50 9.97 -2.51
N VAL A 73 -3.86 9.41 -1.47
CA VAL A 73 -2.57 8.71 -1.56
C VAL A 73 -2.68 7.32 -0.97
N LEU A 74 -2.20 6.32 -1.72
CA LEU A 74 -2.04 4.94 -1.30
C LEU A 74 -0.56 4.61 -1.17
N MET A 75 -0.15 4.00 -0.07
CA MET A 75 1.16 3.36 0.10
C MET A 75 0.92 1.87 0.29
N ILE A 76 1.41 1.04 -0.63
CA ILE A 76 1.13 -0.38 -0.65
C ILE A 76 2.41 -1.17 -0.49
N GLU A 77 2.44 -2.07 0.48
CA GLU A 77 3.55 -2.97 0.68
C GLU A 77 3.68 -3.94 -0.49
N VAL A 78 4.83 -3.88 -1.18
CA VAL A 78 5.16 -4.78 -2.29
C VAL A 78 6.34 -5.70 -1.97
N TYR A 79 6.76 -5.76 -0.70
CA TYR A 79 7.85 -6.61 -0.23
C TYR A 79 7.57 -8.08 -0.52
N GLY A 80 8.60 -8.81 -0.95
CA GLY A 80 8.56 -10.28 -1.09
C GLY A 80 7.64 -10.80 -2.21
N LYS A 81 6.89 -9.92 -2.87
CA LYS A 81 5.93 -10.29 -3.91
C LYS A 81 6.63 -10.55 -5.25
N PRO A 82 6.24 -11.60 -5.98
CA PRO A 82 6.65 -11.76 -7.37
C PRO A 82 6.23 -10.55 -8.21
N GLU A 83 7.02 -10.23 -9.25
CA GLU A 83 6.75 -9.09 -10.13
C GLU A 83 5.34 -9.13 -10.75
N ILE A 84 4.84 -10.34 -11.06
CA ILE A 84 3.48 -10.53 -11.60
C ILE A 84 2.42 -10.05 -10.61
N GLU A 85 2.62 -10.24 -9.32
CA GLU A 85 1.67 -9.85 -8.27
C GLU A 85 1.69 -8.35 -8.05
N ARG A 86 2.90 -7.79 -7.99
CA ARG A 86 3.09 -6.34 -7.98
C ARG A 86 2.41 -5.69 -9.19
N GLN A 87 2.58 -6.24 -10.39
CA GLN A 87 1.94 -5.71 -11.60
C GLN A 87 0.41 -5.77 -11.53
N LYS A 88 -0.20 -6.82 -10.94
CA LYS A 88 -1.66 -6.88 -10.74
C LYS A 88 -2.17 -5.71 -9.89
N ILE A 89 -1.44 -5.34 -8.84
CA ILE A 89 -1.78 -4.18 -8.00
C ILE A 89 -1.72 -2.89 -8.83
N HIS A 90 -0.64 -2.69 -9.59
CA HIS A 90 -0.47 -1.52 -10.46
C HIS A 90 -1.59 -1.40 -11.49
N ASP A 91 -1.88 -2.49 -12.21
CA ASP A 91 -2.91 -2.52 -13.25
C ASP A 91 -4.30 -2.25 -12.68
N PHE A 92 -4.61 -2.84 -11.53
CA PHE A 92 -5.88 -2.61 -10.84
C PHE A 92 -6.02 -1.16 -10.39
N LEU A 93 -5.02 -0.62 -9.71
CA LEU A 93 -5.04 0.77 -9.25
C LEU A 93 -5.07 1.78 -10.40
N TYR A 94 -4.43 1.46 -11.52
CA TYR A 94 -4.52 2.25 -12.74
C TYR A 94 -5.96 2.33 -13.27
N VAL A 95 -6.67 1.20 -13.33
CA VAL A 95 -8.10 1.18 -13.70
C VAL A 95 -8.95 1.98 -12.71
N GLU A 96 -8.62 1.93 -11.43
CA GLU A 96 -9.28 2.73 -10.38
C GLU A 96 -8.87 4.22 -10.40
N GLY A 97 -8.09 4.68 -11.39
CA GLY A 97 -7.75 6.10 -11.57
C GLY A 97 -6.62 6.58 -10.67
N TYR A 98 -5.69 5.70 -10.30
CA TYR A 98 -4.45 6.03 -9.62
C TYR A 98 -3.25 5.97 -10.57
N SER A 99 -2.28 6.85 -10.33
CA SER A 99 -0.98 6.82 -11.00
C SER A 99 0.09 6.35 -10.02
N PHE A 100 0.94 5.42 -10.47
CA PHE A 100 2.16 5.07 -9.74
C PHE A 100 3.12 6.27 -9.71
N TYR A 101 3.65 6.55 -8.53
CA TYR A 101 4.63 7.60 -8.31
C TYR A 101 6.06 7.05 -8.23
N GLN A 102 6.35 6.34 -7.15
CA GLN A 102 7.66 5.83 -6.81
C GLN A 102 7.54 4.71 -5.78
N THR A 103 8.57 3.87 -5.71
CA THR A 103 8.80 2.93 -4.60
C THR A 103 9.67 3.60 -3.54
N PHE A 104 9.19 3.74 -2.31
CA PHE A 104 10.06 4.10 -1.17
C PHE A 104 10.79 2.87 -0.67
N LYS A 105 12.11 2.97 -0.55
CA LYS A 105 12.96 1.87 -0.09
C LYS A 105 13.59 2.27 1.24
N GLY A 106 13.39 1.45 2.27
CA GLY A 106 13.99 1.61 3.58
C GLY A 106 15.02 0.53 3.86
N GLY A 107 16.32 0.85 3.84
CA GLY A 107 17.38 -0.10 4.23
C GLY A 107 17.32 -1.45 3.49
N MET A 108 17.00 -2.54 4.21
CA MET A 108 16.87 -3.91 3.67
C MET A 108 15.45 -4.26 3.16
N HIS A 109 14.48 -3.34 3.23
CA HIS A 109 13.12 -3.56 2.73
C HIS A 109 12.99 -3.17 1.23
N PRO A 110 12.58 -4.08 0.32
CA PRO A 110 12.23 -3.83 -1.08
C PRO A 110 11.22 -2.71 -1.33
N GLY A 111 10.47 -2.29 -0.31
CA GLY A 111 9.83 -0.98 -0.27
C GLY A 111 8.33 -0.98 -0.52
N ASP A 112 7.75 0.21 -0.36
CA ASP A 112 6.33 0.48 -0.59
C ASP A 112 6.13 1.24 -1.89
N ASP A 113 5.19 0.78 -2.71
CA ASP A 113 4.79 1.52 -3.90
C ASP A 113 3.73 2.56 -3.55
N ILE A 114 3.97 3.78 -4.00
CA ILE A 114 3.08 4.91 -3.76
C ILE A 114 2.25 5.19 -5.00
N PHE A 115 0.94 5.33 -4.79
CA PHE A 115 -0.01 5.67 -5.82
C PHE A 115 -0.81 6.90 -5.42
N ILE A 116 -1.12 7.75 -6.38
CA ILE A 116 -1.84 9.01 -6.16
C ILE A 116 -3.04 9.04 -7.08
N LYS A 117 -4.23 9.36 -6.55
CA LYS A 117 -5.44 9.48 -7.37
C LYS A 117 -5.26 10.63 -8.34
N GLU A 118 -5.48 10.38 -9.63
CA GLU A 118 -5.12 11.31 -10.71
C GLU A 118 -5.69 12.73 -10.54
N LYS A 119 -6.88 12.84 -9.93
CA LYS A 119 -7.53 14.13 -9.73
C LYS A 119 -6.76 15.05 -8.78
N TYR A 120 -6.03 14.53 -7.79
CA TYR A 120 -5.19 15.35 -6.91
C TYR A 120 -3.88 15.72 -7.60
N PHE A 121 -3.37 14.81 -8.44
CA PHE A 121 -2.21 15.08 -9.29
C PHE A 121 -2.45 16.22 -10.29
N LYS A 122 -3.65 16.27 -10.88
CA LYS A 122 -4.03 17.29 -11.88
C LYS A 122 -4.65 18.56 -11.28
N ASN A 123 -4.79 18.64 -9.95
CA ASN A 123 -5.42 19.79 -9.30
C ASN A 123 -4.44 20.97 -9.21
N SER A 124 -4.85 22.13 -9.75
CA SER A 124 -4.08 23.37 -9.71
C SER A 124 -3.83 23.91 -8.30
N GLU A 125 -4.63 23.51 -7.32
CA GLU A 125 -4.48 23.88 -5.90
C GLU A 125 -3.14 23.40 -5.32
N TYR A 126 -2.74 22.17 -5.65
CA TYR A 126 -1.46 21.61 -5.24
C TYR A 126 -0.30 22.05 -6.15
N GLN A 127 -0.59 22.73 -7.26
CA GLN A 127 0.41 23.31 -8.17
C GLN A 127 1.51 22.33 -8.59
N VAL A 128 1.19 21.04 -8.79
CA VAL A 128 2.17 20.05 -9.23
C VAL A 128 2.61 20.39 -10.65
N LYS A 129 3.84 20.89 -10.82
CA LYS A 129 4.33 21.44 -12.11
C LYS A 129 4.96 20.39 -13.03
N SER A 130 5.23 19.20 -12.54
CA SER A 130 5.91 18.12 -13.25
C SER A 130 4.98 16.93 -13.54
N SER A 131 5.32 16.16 -14.57
CA SER A 131 4.62 14.91 -14.92
C SER A 131 4.77 13.80 -13.87
N LYS A 132 5.66 14.00 -12.88
CA LYS A 132 5.81 13.17 -11.67
C LYS A 132 5.86 14.10 -10.46
N PRO A 133 5.06 13.89 -9.40
CA PRO A 133 5.11 14.70 -8.18
C PRO A 133 6.47 14.58 -7.49
N SER A 134 6.79 15.45 -6.55
CA SER A 134 7.91 15.28 -5.61
C SER A 134 7.42 14.70 -4.29
N LEU A 135 8.33 14.27 -3.41
CA LEU A 135 8.01 13.91 -2.03
C LEU A 135 7.26 15.05 -1.31
N ARG A 136 7.70 16.29 -1.58
CA ARG A 136 7.08 17.51 -1.08
C ARG A 136 5.68 17.72 -1.64
N ASP A 137 5.44 17.43 -2.93
CA ASP A 137 4.08 17.48 -3.49
C ASP A 137 3.15 16.45 -2.84
N ILE A 138 3.65 15.25 -2.55
CA ILE A 138 2.87 14.21 -1.85
C ILE A 138 2.53 14.66 -0.44
N TYR A 139 3.52 15.19 0.29
CA TYR A 139 3.30 15.73 1.62
C TYR A 139 2.23 16.83 1.60
N ARG A 140 2.28 17.75 0.63
CA ARG A 140 1.26 18.80 0.42
C ARG A 140 -0.12 18.23 0.13
N ILE A 141 -0.21 17.17 -0.68
CA ILE A 141 -1.48 16.49 -0.97
C ILE A 141 -2.06 15.89 0.31
N ILE A 142 -1.22 15.26 1.14
CA ILE A 142 -1.64 14.61 2.39
C ILE A 142 -2.03 15.64 3.46
N THR A 143 -1.24 16.69 3.65
CA THR A 143 -1.42 17.62 4.79
C THR A 143 -2.20 18.87 4.44
N GLY A 144 -2.31 19.21 3.15
CA GLY A 144 -2.86 20.49 2.70
C GLY A 144 -1.99 21.70 3.05
N GLN A 145 -0.78 21.50 3.58
CA GLN A 145 0.12 22.59 3.92
C GLN A 145 0.63 23.32 2.68
N LYS A 146 0.93 24.61 2.86
CA LYS A 146 1.58 25.39 1.81
C LYS A 146 3.04 25.00 1.72
N ASP A 147 3.59 25.16 0.52
CA ASP A 147 4.99 24.81 0.24
C ASP A 147 5.99 25.54 1.15
N GLU A 148 5.68 26.78 1.53
CA GLU A 148 6.51 27.62 2.41
C GLU A 148 6.55 27.15 3.86
N ASP A 149 5.58 26.34 4.28
CA ASP A 149 5.43 25.86 5.66
C ASP A 149 6.04 24.47 5.88
N ILE A 150 6.56 23.84 4.81
CA ILE A 150 7.11 22.48 4.86
C ILE A 150 8.62 22.53 5.00
N ASP A 151 9.16 21.83 5.99
CA ASP A 151 10.60 21.65 6.19
C ASP A 151 11.07 20.22 5.85
N GLU A 152 12.36 19.92 6.05
CA GLU A 152 12.89 18.57 5.75
C GLU A 152 12.42 17.52 6.75
N SER A 153 12.15 17.89 8.01
CA SER A 153 11.70 16.94 9.04
C SER A 153 10.28 16.42 8.77
N ASP A 154 9.44 17.24 8.15
CA ASP A 154 8.15 16.86 7.60
C ASP A 154 8.29 15.75 6.54
N LEU A 155 9.24 15.90 5.63
CA LEU A 155 9.48 14.94 4.55
C LEU A 155 10.07 13.62 5.07
N GLU A 156 10.96 13.71 6.07
CA GLU A 156 11.49 12.54 6.77
C GLU A 156 10.39 11.76 7.49
N THR A 157 9.38 12.44 8.02
CA THR A 157 8.21 11.78 8.63
C THR A 157 7.51 10.89 7.61
N LEU A 158 7.27 11.39 6.38
CA LEU A 158 6.64 10.61 5.32
C LEU A 158 7.50 9.42 4.86
N ILE A 159 8.83 9.58 4.84
CA ILE A 159 9.75 8.47 4.55
C ILE A 159 9.69 7.42 5.67
N SER A 160 9.64 7.85 6.92
CA SER A 160 9.61 6.95 8.09
C SER A 160 8.37 6.07 8.14
N LEU A 161 7.27 6.48 7.51
CA LEU A 161 6.05 5.65 7.38
C LEU A 161 6.27 4.39 6.53
N SER A 162 7.32 4.36 5.71
CA SER A 162 7.71 3.19 4.91
C SER A 162 8.78 2.31 5.58
N LEU A 163 9.22 2.69 6.78
CA LEU A 163 10.17 1.89 7.54
C LEU A 163 9.41 0.88 8.40
N PRO A 164 9.94 -0.35 8.55
CA PRO A 164 9.38 -1.29 9.52
C PRO A 164 9.32 -0.59 10.88
N VAL A 165 8.16 -0.61 11.52
CA VAL A 165 8.10 -0.38 12.96
C VAL A 165 8.93 -1.52 13.55
N LEU A 166 10.14 -1.24 14.03
CA LEU A 166 10.96 -2.25 14.68
C LEU A 166 10.10 -2.90 15.76
N ASP A 167 9.78 -4.17 15.59
CA ASP A 167 9.09 -4.98 16.59
C ASP A 167 9.84 -4.82 17.92
N VAL A 168 9.14 -4.29 18.91
CA VAL A 168 9.63 -4.14 20.30
C VAL A 168 9.42 -5.45 21.05
#